data_AF-A0ABD2EZ81-F1
#
_entry.id   AF-A0ABD2EZ81-F1
#
_cell.length_a   1.000
_cell.length_b   1.000
_cell.length_c   1.000
_cell.angle_alpha   90.00
_cell.angle_beta   90.00
_cell.angle_gamma   90.00
#
_symmetry.space_group_name_H-M   'P 1'
#
loop_
_entity.id
_entity.type
_entity.pdbx_description
1 polymer ?
#
loop_
_entity_poly.entity_id
_entity_poly.type
_entity_poly.pdbx_seq_one_letter_code
_entity_poly.pdbx_strand_id
1 'polypeptide(L)'
;KLVPVNQEPHQPHQFPKYLRCYRCLLETKELGCLLGSDICLTPAGSSCITLHIKNSSGSDVMVSDCRSKEQMSDCSYTHTSPVFGFWIFSQCCFLDFCNDPQNRALYTP
;
A
#
# COMPACT_ATOMS: atom_id res chain seq x y z
N LYS A 1 24.24 -47.31 -20.90
CA LYS A 1 24.16 -45.93 -21.46
C LYS A 1 23.29 -45.12 -20.53
N LEU A 2 23.89 -44.29 -19.68
CA LEU A 2 23.17 -43.35 -18.82
C LEU A 2 22.95 -42.08 -19.62
N VAL A 3 21.69 -41.68 -19.79
CA VAL A 3 21.29 -40.44 -20.45
C VAL A 3 21.45 -39.31 -19.42
N PRO A 4 22.21 -38.24 -19.69
CA PRO A 4 22.26 -37.12 -18.77
C PRO A 4 20.94 -36.35 -18.85
N VAL A 5 20.23 -36.27 -17.73
CA VAL A 5 19.12 -35.32 -17.56
C VAL A 5 19.75 -33.93 -17.55
N ASN A 6 19.47 -33.16 -18.60
CA ASN A 6 19.89 -31.78 -18.72
C ASN A 6 19.11 -30.97 -17.67
N GLN A 7 19.76 -30.62 -16.56
CA GLN A 7 19.20 -29.72 -15.56
C GLN A 7 19.27 -28.31 -16.13
N GLU A 8 18.14 -27.80 -16.62
CA GLU A 8 18.00 -26.37 -16.88
C GLU A 8 18.30 -25.59 -15.59
N PRO A 9 19.04 -24.47 -15.65
CA PRO A 9 19.29 -23.67 -14.46
C PRO A 9 17.96 -23.15 -13.96
N HIS A 10 17.58 -23.51 -12.73
CA HIS A 10 16.49 -22.87 -12.01
C HIS A 10 16.76 -21.36 -12.03
N GLN A 11 15.98 -20.62 -12.82
CA GLN A 11 16.04 -19.16 -12.82
C GLN A 11 15.90 -18.70 -11.36
N PRO A 12 16.83 -17.87 -10.84
CA PRO A 12 16.64 -17.30 -9.52
C PRO A 12 15.30 -16.58 -9.54
N HIS A 13 14.40 -16.91 -8.61
CA HIS A 13 13.12 -16.24 -8.46
C HIS A 13 13.37 -14.73 -8.52
N GLN A 14 13.04 -14.10 -9.65
CA GLN A 14 13.25 -12.67 -9.82
C GLN A 14 12.26 -12.00 -8.89
N PHE A 15 12.74 -11.57 -7.73
CA PHE A 15 11.95 -10.72 -6.86
C PHE A 15 11.48 -9.50 -7.67
N PRO A 16 10.20 -9.09 -7.54
CA PRO A 16 9.70 -7.93 -8.25
C PRO A 16 10.62 -6.74 -7.99
N LYS A 17 11.14 -6.14 -9.06
CA LYS A 17 12.01 -4.95 -8.97
C LYS A 17 11.27 -3.77 -8.33
N TYR A 18 9.94 -3.76 -8.47
CA TYR A 18 9.05 -2.73 -7.98
C TYR A 18 7.92 -3.36 -7.17
N LEU A 19 7.54 -2.67 -6.09
CA LEU A 19 6.30 -2.88 -5.36
C LEU A 19 5.18 -2.10 -6.08
N ARG A 20 4.05 -2.76 -6.27
CA ARG A 20 2.85 -2.20 -6.89
C ARG A 20 1.84 -1.89 -5.80
N CYS A 21 1.34 -0.66 -5.75
CA CYS A 21 0.35 -0.27 -4.75
C CYS A 21 -0.89 0.29 -5.42
N TYR A 22 -2.02 0.10 -4.74
CA TYR A 22 -3.25 0.79 -5.06
C TYR A 22 -3.08 2.28 -4.78
N ARG A 23 -3.46 3.13 -5.73
CA ARG A 23 -3.47 4.59 -5.56
C ARG A 23 -4.89 5.12 -5.68
N CYS A 24 -5.30 5.94 -4.73
CA CYS A 24 -6.53 6.71 -4.80
C CYS A 24 -6.39 7.99 -3.98
N LEU A 25 -6.78 9.13 -4.57
CA LEU A 25 -6.67 10.45 -3.92
C LEU A 25 -7.83 10.75 -2.98
N LEU A 26 -8.99 10.14 -3.21
CA LEU A 26 -10.17 10.28 -2.35
C LEU A 26 -11.00 9.01 -2.39
N GLU A 27 -11.04 8.30 -1.27
CA GLU A 27 -11.77 7.05 -1.12
C GLU A 27 -12.66 7.07 0.13
N THR A 28 -13.86 6.50 0.03
CA THR A 28 -14.70 6.19 1.21
C THR A 28 -15.08 4.72 1.21
N LYS A 29 -15.49 4.19 2.37
CA LYS A 29 -15.88 2.77 2.47
C LYS A 29 -17.14 2.46 1.67
N GLU A 30 -18.04 3.42 1.55
CA GLU A 30 -19.36 3.25 0.96
C GLU A 30 -19.33 3.37 -0.56
N LEU A 31 -18.51 4.29 -1.08
CA LEU A 31 -18.47 4.60 -2.51
C LEU A 31 -17.20 4.12 -3.21
N GLY A 32 -16.23 3.60 -2.45
CA GLY A 32 -14.91 3.26 -2.97
C GLY A 32 -14.13 4.50 -3.41
N CYS A 33 -13.29 4.36 -4.43
CA CYS A 33 -12.48 5.46 -4.90
C CYS A 33 -13.28 6.43 -5.77
N LEU A 34 -13.36 7.65 -5.29
CA LEU A 34 -14.05 8.75 -5.93
C LEU A 34 -13.14 9.50 -6.90
N LEU A 35 -11.83 9.58 -6.63
CA LEU A 35 -10.88 10.36 -7.43
C LEU A 35 -9.52 9.68 -7.62
N GLY A 36 -9.14 9.51 -8.88
CA GLY A 36 -7.76 9.18 -9.27
C GLY A 36 -7.33 7.76 -8.89
N SER A 37 -8.18 6.77 -9.15
CA SER A 37 -7.82 5.35 -9.01
C SER A 37 -6.75 5.00 -10.04
N ASP A 38 -5.58 4.57 -9.58
CA ASP A 38 -4.45 4.17 -10.42
C ASP A 38 -3.56 3.15 -9.69
N ILE A 39 -2.47 2.74 -10.33
CA ILE A 39 -1.42 1.90 -9.76
C ILE A 39 -0.14 2.71 -9.73
N CYS A 40 0.44 2.89 -8.55
CA CYS A 40 1.78 3.44 -8.42
C CYS A 40 2.82 2.33 -8.27
N LEU A 41 4.04 2.60 -8.74
CA LEU A 41 5.18 1.70 -8.66
C LEU A 41 6.28 2.37 -7.82
N THR A 42 6.87 1.61 -6.89
CA THR A 42 7.98 2.09 -6.06
C THR A 42 9.07 1.03 -5.93
N PRO A 43 10.36 1.37 -5.76
CA PRO A 43 11.43 0.38 -5.70
C PRO A 43 11.27 -0.63 -4.55
N ALA A 44 11.87 -1.81 -4.68
CA ALA A 44 11.95 -2.78 -3.59
C ALA A 44 12.49 -2.15 -2.28
N GLY A 45 11.92 -2.54 -1.14
CA GLY A 45 12.20 -1.93 0.18
C GLY A 45 11.39 -0.66 0.49
N SER A 46 10.51 -0.26 -0.41
CA SER A 46 9.46 0.75 -0.20
C SER A 46 8.19 0.12 0.43
N SER A 47 7.14 0.91 0.62
CA SER A 47 5.85 0.43 1.12
C SER A 47 4.66 0.97 0.32
N CYS A 48 3.52 0.32 0.45
CA CYS A 48 2.23 0.92 0.16
C CYS A 48 1.73 1.62 1.41
N ILE A 49 1.02 2.74 1.26
CA ILE A 49 0.44 3.49 2.36
C ILE A 49 -1.06 3.70 2.12
N THR A 50 -1.82 3.68 3.22
CA THR A 50 -3.18 4.20 3.33
C THR A 50 -3.25 5.16 4.50
N LEU A 51 -3.62 6.41 4.22
CA LEU A 51 -3.91 7.42 5.23
C LEU A 51 -5.40 7.37 5.55
N HIS A 52 -5.73 7.21 6.82
CA HIS A 52 -7.09 7.30 7.33
C HIS A 52 -7.32 8.66 7.96
N ILE A 53 -8.23 9.45 7.39
CA ILE A 53 -8.61 10.77 7.86
C ILE A 53 -9.97 10.65 8.54
N LYS A 54 -9.96 10.74 9.87
CA LYS A 54 -11.13 10.47 10.71
C LYS A 54 -11.53 11.69 11.52
N ASN A 55 -12.83 11.89 11.74
CA ASN A 55 -13.36 12.85 12.71
C ASN A 55 -14.13 12.14 13.84
N SER A 56 -14.61 12.92 14.81
CA SER A 56 -15.41 12.40 15.93
C SER A 56 -16.78 11.85 15.54
N SER A 57 -17.32 12.22 14.37
CA SER A 57 -18.59 11.66 13.86
C SER A 57 -18.43 10.31 13.16
N GLY A 58 -17.20 9.77 13.07
CA GLY A 58 -16.93 8.49 12.45
C GLY A 58 -16.82 8.53 10.92
N SER A 59 -16.75 9.71 10.31
CA SER A 59 -16.42 9.84 8.89
C SER A 59 -14.98 9.36 8.69
N ASP A 60 -14.76 8.47 7.71
CA ASP A 60 -13.45 7.88 7.39
C ASP A 60 -13.19 8.07 5.90
N VAL A 61 -12.34 9.05 5.58
CA VAL A 61 -11.84 9.29 4.23
C VAL A 61 -10.45 8.69 4.14
N MET A 62 -10.20 7.94 3.07
CA MET A 62 -8.95 7.26 2.85
C MET A 62 -8.20 7.85 1.65
N VAL A 63 -6.88 7.88 1.76
CA VAL A 63 -5.96 8.20 0.67
C VAL A 63 -4.95 7.07 0.57
N SER A 64 -4.78 6.47 -0.61
CA SER A 64 -3.83 5.40 -0.83
C SER A 64 -2.79 5.78 -1.88
N ASP A 65 -1.54 5.43 -1.62
CA ASP A 65 -0.43 5.72 -2.54
C ASP A 65 0.77 4.80 -2.25
N CYS A 66 1.86 5.02 -2.97
CA CYS A 66 3.17 4.45 -2.70
C CYS A 66 3.92 5.33 -1.69
N ARG A 67 4.77 4.69 -0.88
CA ARG A 67 5.73 5.37 -0.01
C ARG A 67 7.13 4.89 -0.31
N SER A 68 7.99 5.81 -0.72
CA SER A 68 9.40 5.52 -0.96
C SER A 68 10.12 5.14 0.33
N LYS A 69 11.28 4.49 0.20
CA LYS A 69 12.13 4.11 1.32
C LYS A 69 12.56 5.32 2.16
N GLU A 70 12.79 6.46 1.51
CA GLU A 70 13.20 7.71 2.15
C GLU A 70 12.08 8.33 2.99
N GLN A 71 10.82 8.00 2.69
CA GLN A 71 9.62 8.50 3.35
C GLN A 71 9.00 7.50 4.34
N MET A 72 9.74 6.43 4.69
CA MET A 72 9.23 5.35 5.54
C MET A 72 8.86 5.82 6.95
N SER A 73 9.40 6.96 7.40
CA SER A 73 9.02 7.61 8.66
C SER A 73 7.51 7.79 8.75
N ASP A 74 6.83 8.10 7.65
CA ASP A 74 5.40 8.40 7.61
C ASP A 74 4.52 7.20 8.01
N CYS A 75 5.09 5.99 7.95
CA CYS A 75 4.42 4.75 8.35
C CYS A 75 4.36 4.55 9.87
N SER A 76 5.04 5.38 10.66
CA SER A 76 5.13 5.26 12.12
C SER A 76 4.38 6.34 12.89
N TYR A 77 3.70 7.27 12.20
CA TYR A 77 3.10 8.43 12.85
C TYR A 77 1.59 8.51 12.67
N THR A 78 0.91 8.71 13.81
CA THR A 78 -0.41 9.35 13.86
C THR A 78 -0.18 10.84 14.01
N HIS A 79 -0.78 11.66 13.15
CA HIS A 79 -0.68 13.11 13.22
C HIS A 79 -2.05 13.75 13.42
N THR A 80 -2.08 14.89 14.13
CA THR A 80 -3.25 15.77 14.13
C THR A 80 -3.43 16.33 12.73
N SER A 81 -4.66 16.26 12.20
CA SER A 81 -4.95 16.88 10.91
C SER A 81 -4.77 18.41 11.00
N PRO A 82 -4.30 19.07 9.93
CA PRO A 82 -4.36 20.54 9.86
C PRO A 82 -5.81 21.07 9.88
N VAL A 83 -6.80 20.20 9.61
CA VAL A 83 -8.23 20.53 9.71
C VAL A 83 -8.72 20.20 11.12
N PHE A 84 -9.27 21.21 11.81
CA PHE A 84 -9.78 21.07 13.17
C PHE A 84 -10.85 19.96 13.28
N GLY A 85 -10.72 19.11 14.31
CA GLY A 85 -11.64 18.00 14.56
C GLY A 85 -11.35 16.72 13.76
N PHE A 86 -10.26 16.69 13.00
CA PHE A 86 -9.81 15.51 12.25
C PHE A 86 -8.45 14.99 12.75
N TRP A 87 -8.23 13.69 12.58
CA TRP A 87 -7.01 12.97 12.91
C TRP A 87 -6.57 12.15 11.71
N ILE A 88 -5.26 12.00 11.52
CA ILE A 88 -4.69 11.22 10.42
C ILE A 88 -3.91 10.05 11.02
N PHE A 89 -4.25 8.84 10.59
CA PHE A 89 -3.52 7.62 10.91
C PHE A 89 -2.94 7.00 9.64
N SER A 90 -1.65 6.74 9.64
CA SER A 90 -0.97 6.07 8.53
C SER A 90 -0.93 4.57 8.75
N GLN A 91 -1.34 3.80 7.74
CA GLN A 91 -1.18 2.36 7.70
C GLN A 91 -0.31 1.99 6.49
N CYS A 92 0.83 1.35 6.73
CA CYS A 92 1.70 0.87 5.67
C CYS A 92 1.76 -0.66 5.61
N CYS A 93 2.01 -1.17 4.41
CA CYS A 93 2.21 -2.59 4.15
C CYS A 93 3.19 -2.80 3.00
N PHE A 94 3.77 -3.99 2.87
CA PHE A 94 4.99 -4.22 2.08
C PHE A 94 4.84 -5.28 0.97
N LEU A 95 3.61 -5.64 0.62
CA LEU A 95 3.29 -6.63 -0.41
C LEU A 95 2.52 -5.98 -1.55
N ASP A 96 2.62 -6.54 -2.76
CA ASP A 96 1.90 -6.01 -3.92
C ASP A 96 0.39 -5.91 -3.62
N PHE A 97 -0.17 -4.73 -3.87
CA PHE A 97 -1.59 -4.40 -3.67
C PHE A 97 -2.12 -4.66 -2.26
N CYS A 98 -1.26 -4.72 -1.25
CA CYS A 98 -1.72 -4.93 0.14
C CYS A 98 -2.64 -3.81 0.65
N ASN A 99 -2.53 -2.61 0.08
CA ASN A 99 -3.37 -1.47 0.39
C ASN A 99 -4.59 -1.34 -0.55
N ASP A 100 -4.87 -2.33 -1.39
CA ASP A 100 -6.10 -2.39 -2.18
C ASP A 100 -7.32 -2.60 -1.26
N PRO A 101 -8.46 -1.93 -1.50
CA PRO A 101 -9.64 -2.03 -0.64
C PRO A 101 -10.10 -3.48 -0.37
N GLN A 102 -9.95 -4.39 -1.33
CA GLN A 102 -10.31 -5.81 -1.17
C GLN A 102 -9.33 -6.56 -0.26
N ASN A 103 -8.08 -6.09 -0.20
CA ASN A 103 -6.98 -6.73 0.50
C ASN A 103 -6.72 -6.15 1.89
N ARG A 104 -7.11 -4.90 2.17
CA ARG A 104 -6.81 -4.21 3.43
C ARG A 104 -7.23 -4.99 4.68
N ALA A 105 -8.38 -5.67 4.63
CA ALA A 105 -8.87 -6.47 5.75
C ALA A 105 -7.99 -7.69 6.08
N LEU A 106 -7.21 -8.17 5.12
CA LEU A 106 -6.31 -9.32 5.27
C LEU A 106 -4.95 -8.95 5.84
N TYR A 107 -4.58 -7.67 5.73
CA TYR A 107 -3.25 -7.16 6.12
C TYR A 107 -3.30 -6.13 7.26
N THR A 108 -4.47 -5.90 7.86
CA THR A 108 -4.61 -5.29 9.18
C THR A 108 -4.26 -6.31 10.28
N PRO A 109 -3.33 -5.99 11.21
CA PRO A 109 -3.09 -6.80 12.41
C PRO A 109 -4.34 -6.95 13.29
#